data_AF-A0A842KTU0-F1
#
_entry.id   AF-A0A842KTU0-F1
#
_cell.length_a   1.000
_cell.length_b   1.000
_cell.length_c   1.000
_cell.angle_alpha   90.00
_cell.angle_beta   90.00
_cell.angle_gamma   90.00
#
_symmetry.space_group_name_H-M   'P 1'
#
loop_
_entity.id
_entity.type
_entity.pdbx_description
1 polymer ?
#
loop_
_entity_poly.entity_id
_entity_poly.type
_entity_poly.pdbx_seq_one_letter_code
_entity_poly.pdbx_strand_id
1 'polypeptide(L)'
;MGNMINTFKRIAENPLSRFLINLMLHNCEKDNKTRLEAALDNYINDRDCCMECRILSYFLSHIIKSGAKAFGVSEEELKEQMNDHYWLQGLINVLKGIGIFGVRRPFVPGAPFQVVWNITHRCNMNCKHCYETAGTPRKDELDENEVIEAIDILADNGVTSLAFSGGEPSIHPNILDYVSHARRRGLYVAMATNGYILADEDRCQKFIDAGLQFIQVSIDSLNPNVHDSFRGVKGSWERACKAVKNFSAHDVFVEVAMTVTAENYHQIHGMMELAHYLGADWLMLFNFIPTGRGMENINLDISPGRRYRILRDAYYGNFNNDIQVLSTAPQFAMVAEELNACDNQIIPTHFYNPEYTNPDLRQLADFIGGCGAGRFYLSIEPNGDIYPCVFFPHEDELRIGNILEDDFEKLWRDNRILEALRDRDKLQGTCHSCKSRNICGGCRARAYGYFKDICAPDPGCINNKNLWHKIKESALAK
;
A
#
# COMPACT_ATOMS: atom_id res chain seq x y z
N MET A 1 -2.26 -28.70 5.64
CA MET A 1 -3.09 -28.11 6.71
C MET A 1 -2.34 -27.55 7.93
N GLY A 2 -1.01 -27.55 7.98
CA GLY A 2 -0.25 -27.03 9.13
C GLY A 2 1.27 -27.12 8.98
N ASN A 3 1.75 -28.00 8.09
CA ASN A 3 3.18 -28.24 7.93
C ASN A 3 3.96 -27.06 7.35
N MET A 4 3.41 -26.26 6.43
CA MET A 4 4.16 -25.20 5.74
C MET A 4 4.50 -24.03 6.66
N ILE A 5 3.50 -23.41 7.29
CA ILE A 5 3.71 -22.33 8.26
C ILE A 5 4.38 -22.87 9.51
N ASN A 6 4.09 -24.08 9.97
CA ASN A 6 4.85 -24.63 11.10
C ASN A 6 6.31 -24.88 10.73
N THR A 7 6.63 -25.24 9.49
CA THR A 7 8.02 -25.37 9.02
C THR A 7 8.68 -24.00 8.93
N PHE A 8 8.04 -23.02 8.30
CA PHE A 8 8.56 -21.65 8.20
C PHE A 8 8.72 -21.00 9.58
N LYS A 9 7.70 -21.09 10.43
CA LYS A 9 7.71 -20.64 11.82
C LYS A 9 8.79 -21.37 12.61
N ARG A 10 8.93 -22.68 12.48
CA ARG A 10 9.99 -23.46 13.16
C ARG A 10 11.38 -23.05 12.69
N ILE A 11 11.57 -22.69 11.42
CA ILE A 11 12.84 -22.16 10.90
C ILE A 11 13.06 -20.74 11.44
N ALA A 12 12.09 -19.84 11.30
CA ALA A 12 12.18 -18.44 11.70
C ALA A 12 12.18 -18.20 13.23
N GLU A 13 11.68 -19.15 14.01
CA GLU A 13 11.71 -19.15 15.48
C GLU A 13 12.85 -20.02 16.06
N ASN A 14 13.60 -20.73 15.20
CA ASN A 14 14.77 -21.46 15.66
C ASN A 14 15.83 -20.47 16.19
N PRO A 15 16.36 -20.67 17.41
CA PRO A 15 17.35 -19.74 18.00
C PRO A 15 18.60 -19.55 17.13
N LEU A 16 19.08 -20.61 16.46
CA LEU A 16 20.23 -20.52 15.56
C LEU A 16 19.88 -19.74 14.31
N SER A 17 18.73 -19.99 13.68
CA SER A 17 18.28 -19.24 12.51
C SER A 17 18.07 -17.76 12.83
N ARG A 18 17.50 -17.42 13.99
CA ARG A 18 17.37 -16.02 14.44
C ARG A 18 18.73 -15.37 14.68
N PHE A 19 19.65 -16.08 15.33
CA PHE A 19 21.01 -15.59 15.54
C PHE A 19 21.71 -15.31 14.20
N LEU A 20 21.60 -16.23 13.23
CA LEU A 20 22.18 -16.06 11.90
C LEU A 20 21.51 -14.92 11.11
N ILE A 21 20.18 -14.78 11.17
CA ILE A 21 19.45 -13.67 10.56
C ILE A 21 19.93 -12.34 11.15
N ASN A 22 19.99 -12.22 12.47
CA ASN A 22 20.48 -11.00 13.13
C ASN A 22 21.94 -10.71 12.79
N LEU A 23 22.80 -11.73 12.73
CA LEU A 23 24.18 -11.56 12.28
C LEU A 23 24.25 -11.03 10.85
N MET A 24 23.36 -11.48 9.96
CA MET A 24 23.27 -11.01 8.58
C MET A 24 22.81 -9.56 8.46
N LEU A 25 22.14 -8.99 9.48
CA LEU A 25 21.66 -7.60 9.43
C LEU A 25 22.78 -6.57 9.65
N HIS A 26 23.96 -6.99 10.13
CA HIS A 26 25.09 -6.08 10.32
C HIS A 26 25.85 -5.80 9.03
N ASN A 27 26.47 -4.61 8.96
CA ASN A 27 27.38 -4.23 7.89
C ASN A 27 28.61 -5.14 7.83
N CYS A 28 29.03 -5.46 6.62
CA CYS A 28 30.30 -6.11 6.32
C CYS A 28 31.26 -5.07 5.76
N GLU A 29 32.31 -4.72 6.52
CA GLU A 29 33.33 -3.78 6.05
C GLU A 29 34.08 -4.30 4.81
N LYS A 30 34.25 -5.62 4.69
CA LYS A 30 34.97 -6.24 3.56
C LYS A 30 34.19 -6.16 2.24
N ASP A 31 32.86 -6.26 2.31
CA ASP A 31 31.99 -6.27 1.13
C ASP A 31 31.28 -4.92 0.91
N ASN A 32 31.50 -3.94 1.81
CA ASN A 32 30.94 -2.58 1.79
C ASN A 32 29.40 -2.54 1.64
N LYS A 33 28.71 -3.46 2.31
CA LYS A 33 27.23 -3.59 2.34
C LYS A 33 26.82 -4.44 3.53
N THR A 34 25.52 -4.63 3.77
CA THR A 34 25.08 -5.58 4.81
C THR A 34 25.49 -7.01 4.46
N ARG A 35 25.76 -7.85 5.47
CA ARG A 35 26.08 -9.26 5.26
C ARG A 35 24.95 -9.99 4.52
N LEU A 36 23.71 -9.58 4.75
CA LEU A 36 22.53 -10.10 4.06
C LEU A 36 22.57 -9.79 2.57
N GLU A 37 22.85 -8.54 2.18
CA GLU A 37 22.98 -8.15 0.77
C GLU A 37 24.14 -8.88 0.09
N ALA A 38 25.31 -8.97 0.75
CA ALA A 38 26.45 -9.71 0.21
C ALA A 38 26.15 -11.20 0.03
N ALA A 39 25.46 -11.81 1.00
CA ALA A 39 25.05 -13.21 0.92
C ALA A 39 24.01 -13.46 -0.18
N LEU A 40 23.04 -12.56 -0.37
CA LEU A 40 22.05 -12.64 -1.43
C LEU A 40 22.67 -12.44 -2.81
N ASP A 41 23.52 -11.43 -2.99
CA ASP A 41 24.27 -11.20 -4.23
C ASP A 41 25.11 -12.41 -4.61
N ASN A 42 25.77 -13.04 -3.63
CA ASN A 42 26.53 -14.26 -3.86
C ASN A 42 25.63 -15.43 -4.27
N TYR A 43 24.45 -15.59 -3.66
CA TYR A 43 23.54 -16.69 -3.96
C TYR A 43 22.81 -16.54 -5.30
N ILE A 44 22.39 -15.32 -5.63
CA ILE A 44 21.55 -15.02 -6.80
C ILE A 44 22.42 -14.80 -8.03
N ASN A 45 23.47 -13.98 -7.90
CA ASN A 45 24.28 -13.48 -9.01
C ASN A 45 25.68 -14.12 -9.09
N ASP A 46 25.98 -15.11 -8.25
CA ASP A 46 27.30 -15.74 -8.12
C ASP A 46 28.45 -14.72 -7.90
N ARG A 47 28.14 -13.56 -7.32
CA ARG A 47 29.15 -12.52 -7.04
C ARG A 47 30.06 -12.95 -5.90
N ASP A 48 31.35 -12.68 -6.04
CA ASP A 48 32.30 -13.02 -4.98
C ASP A 48 32.09 -12.14 -3.73
N CYS A 49 32.34 -12.70 -2.56
CA CYS A 49 32.23 -12.03 -1.27
C CYS A 49 33.20 -12.65 -0.24
N CYS A 50 33.40 -11.97 0.89
CA CYS A 50 34.27 -12.48 1.93
C CYS A 50 33.80 -13.86 2.47
N MET A 51 34.74 -14.62 3.07
CA MET A 51 34.47 -15.99 3.53
C MET A 51 33.27 -16.09 4.49
N GLU A 52 33.10 -15.10 5.37
CA GLU A 52 31.98 -15.06 6.31
C GLU A 52 30.64 -14.90 5.59
N CYS A 53 30.54 -13.97 4.63
CA CYS A 53 29.35 -13.77 3.81
C CYS A 53 29.06 -14.96 2.91
N ARG A 54 30.10 -15.65 2.40
CA ARG A 54 29.94 -16.88 1.62
C ARG A 54 29.34 -18.03 2.46
N ILE A 55 29.76 -18.16 3.72
CA ILE A 55 29.16 -19.13 4.66
C ILE A 55 27.69 -18.76 4.91
N LEU A 56 27.39 -17.49 5.14
CA LEU A 56 26.01 -17.01 5.35
C LEU A 56 25.15 -17.23 4.10
N SER A 57 25.68 -17.02 2.90
CA SER A 57 25.03 -17.34 1.61
C SER A 57 24.62 -18.81 1.52
N TYR A 58 25.50 -19.74 1.93
CA TYR A 58 25.16 -21.16 1.97
C TYR A 58 23.96 -21.44 2.89
N PHE A 59 23.93 -20.87 4.10
CA PHE A 59 22.76 -21.02 4.99
C PHE A 59 21.50 -20.38 4.42
N LEU A 60 21.62 -19.17 3.85
CA LEU A 60 20.51 -18.44 3.27
C LEU A 60 19.88 -19.18 2.09
N SER A 61 20.69 -19.84 1.26
CA SER A 61 20.20 -20.67 0.16
C SER A 61 19.26 -21.78 0.63
N HIS A 62 19.49 -22.37 1.81
CA HIS A 62 18.60 -23.40 2.35
C HIS A 62 17.26 -22.83 2.80
N ILE A 63 17.27 -21.63 3.37
CA ILE A 63 16.06 -20.91 3.79
C ILE A 63 15.23 -20.55 2.54
N ILE A 64 15.89 -19.97 1.53
CA ILE A 64 15.24 -19.57 0.28
C ILE A 64 14.68 -20.78 -0.46
N LYS A 65 15.45 -21.86 -0.64
CA LYS A 65 14.95 -23.10 -1.29
C LYS A 65 13.76 -23.71 -0.56
N SER A 66 13.80 -23.70 0.77
CA SER A 66 12.68 -24.17 1.59
C SER A 66 11.44 -23.28 1.42
N GLY A 67 11.63 -21.96 1.31
CA GLY A 67 10.61 -20.99 0.97
C GLY A 67 10.03 -21.25 -0.42
N ALA A 68 10.85 -21.24 -1.48
CA ALA A 68 10.44 -21.47 -2.87
C ALA A 68 9.57 -22.74 -3.00
N LYS A 69 10.02 -23.86 -2.41
CA LYS A 69 9.27 -25.12 -2.37
C LYS A 69 7.92 -25.01 -1.65
N ALA A 70 7.85 -24.23 -0.57
CA ALA A 70 6.61 -23.98 0.15
C ALA A 70 5.61 -23.17 -0.70
N PHE A 71 6.08 -22.20 -1.48
CA PHE A 71 5.26 -21.37 -2.36
C PHE A 71 5.00 -21.99 -3.75
N GLY A 72 5.58 -23.17 -4.03
CA GLY A 72 5.40 -23.85 -5.32
C GLY A 72 6.16 -23.19 -6.48
N VAL A 73 7.16 -22.36 -6.17
CA VAL A 73 8.01 -21.65 -7.14
C VAL A 73 9.34 -22.39 -7.25
N SER A 74 9.90 -22.45 -8.45
CA SER A 74 11.23 -23.03 -8.67
C SER A 74 12.34 -22.11 -8.15
N GLU A 75 13.52 -22.68 -7.90
CA GLU A 75 14.68 -21.89 -7.49
C GLU A 75 15.13 -20.91 -8.59
N GLU A 76 15.01 -21.29 -9.86
CA GLU A 76 15.40 -20.47 -11.00
C GLU A 76 14.47 -19.28 -11.18
N GLU A 77 13.14 -19.48 -11.14
CA GLU A 77 12.15 -18.39 -11.21
C GLU A 77 12.36 -17.37 -10.07
N LEU A 78 12.66 -17.86 -8.87
CA LEU A 78 12.89 -16.98 -7.74
C LEU A 78 14.19 -16.19 -7.90
N LYS A 79 15.27 -16.79 -8.41
CA LYS A 79 16.51 -16.06 -8.73
C LYS A 79 16.29 -15.02 -9.83
N GLU A 80 15.51 -15.34 -10.86
CA GLU A 80 15.19 -14.43 -11.95
C GLU A 80 14.43 -13.20 -11.44
N GLN A 81 13.39 -13.41 -10.63
CA GLN A 81 12.64 -12.30 -10.00
C GLN A 81 13.54 -11.43 -9.12
N MET A 82 14.45 -12.04 -8.38
CA MET A 82 15.37 -11.32 -7.49
C MET A 82 16.50 -10.57 -8.20
N ASN A 83 16.63 -10.67 -9.54
CA ASN A 83 17.47 -9.75 -10.30
C ASN A 83 16.91 -8.33 -10.33
N ASP A 84 15.61 -8.18 -10.12
CA ASP A 84 15.02 -6.86 -9.88
C ASP A 84 15.31 -6.42 -8.44
N HIS A 85 15.90 -5.22 -8.32
CA HIS A 85 16.24 -4.63 -7.03
C HIS A 85 15.03 -4.51 -6.09
N TYR A 86 13.84 -4.21 -6.62
CA TYR A 86 12.60 -4.14 -5.85
C TYR A 86 12.27 -5.46 -5.14
N TRP A 87 12.33 -6.58 -5.87
CA TRP A 87 12.04 -7.91 -5.34
C TRP A 87 13.08 -8.37 -4.34
N LEU A 88 14.36 -8.12 -4.65
CA LEU A 88 15.47 -8.37 -3.73
C LEU A 88 15.29 -7.62 -2.41
N GLN A 89 15.00 -6.32 -2.48
CA GLN A 89 14.78 -5.48 -1.31
C GLN A 89 13.54 -5.92 -0.52
N GLY A 90 12.49 -6.35 -1.21
CA GLY A 90 11.32 -6.97 -0.60
C GLY A 90 11.68 -8.19 0.27
N LEU A 91 12.50 -9.12 -0.24
CA LEU A 91 12.96 -10.26 0.55
C LEU A 91 13.83 -9.83 1.73
N ILE A 92 14.77 -8.90 1.51
CA ILE A 92 15.62 -8.33 2.57
C ILE A 92 14.75 -7.83 3.71
N ASN A 93 13.69 -7.08 3.41
CA ASN A 93 12.76 -6.55 4.38
C ASN A 93 11.94 -7.63 5.08
N VAL A 94 11.56 -8.71 4.40
CA VAL A 94 10.92 -9.87 5.05
C VAL A 94 11.87 -10.49 6.08
N LEU A 95 13.13 -10.72 5.71
CA LEU A 95 14.13 -11.33 6.59
C LEU A 95 14.50 -10.40 7.77
N LYS A 96 14.72 -9.10 7.51
CA LYS A 96 14.91 -8.06 8.54
C LYS A 96 13.73 -8.03 9.51
N GLY A 97 12.50 -8.07 9.00
CA GLY A 97 11.29 -8.07 9.82
C GLY A 97 11.21 -9.27 10.77
N ILE A 98 11.58 -10.46 10.29
CA ILE A 98 11.67 -11.67 11.11
C ILE A 98 12.75 -11.55 12.19
N GLY A 99 13.91 -10.97 11.85
CA GLY A 99 15.00 -10.75 12.82
C GLY A 99 14.63 -9.78 13.94
N ILE A 100 14.02 -8.65 13.57
CA ILE A 100 13.70 -7.55 14.48
C ILE A 100 12.44 -7.83 15.30
N PHE A 101 11.35 -8.24 14.65
CA PHE A 101 10.03 -8.36 15.27
C PHE A 101 9.60 -9.80 15.54
N GLY A 102 10.35 -10.79 15.04
CA GLY A 102 9.93 -12.19 15.05
C GLY A 102 8.77 -12.47 14.09
N VAL A 103 8.28 -13.71 14.15
CA VAL A 103 7.10 -14.12 13.37
C VAL A 103 5.85 -13.71 14.14
N ARG A 104 5.35 -12.51 13.88
CA ARG A 104 4.09 -11.99 14.46
C ARG A 104 2.91 -12.12 13.51
N ARG A 105 1.71 -12.19 14.10
CA ARG A 105 0.43 -12.13 13.41
C ARG A 105 -0.29 -10.84 13.82
N PRO A 106 -0.40 -9.84 12.94
CA PRO A 106 -0.02 -9.87 11.52
C PRO A 106 1.47 -9.48 11.32
N PHE A 107 2.11 -9.89 10.20
CA PHE A 107 3.55 -9.77 9.95
C PHE A 107 4.06 -8.31 9.85
N VAL A 108 5.32 -8.02 10.19
CA VAL A 108 5.88 -6.68 9.93
C VAL A 108 7.26 -6.78 9.32
N PRO A 109 7.48 -6.20 8.13
CA PRO A 109 8.78 -6.11 7.48
C PRO A 109 9.75 -5.19 8.23
N GLY A 110 11.03 -5.31 7.91
CA GLY A 110 12.10 -4.48 8.47
C GLY A 110 12.01 -3.00 8.10
N ALA A 111 11.30 -2.67 7.02
CA ALA A 111 10.98 -1.33 6.56
C ALA A 111 9.60 -1.37 5.86
N PRO A 112 8.87 -0.25 5.75
CA PRO A 112 7.63 -0.23 4.98
C PRO A 112 7.93 -0.55 3.51
N PHE A 113 7.10 -1.40 2.89
CA PHE A 113 7.25 -1.69 1.47
C PHE A 113 6.91 -0.47 0.64
N GLN A 114 5.82 0.23 0.97
CA GLN A 114 5.44 1.44 0.26
C GLN A 114 5.42 2.66 1.17
N VAL A 115 5.90 3.78 0.65
CA VAL A 115 5.61 5.10 1.20
C VAL A 115 4.81 5.88 0.17
N VAL A 116 3.68 6.46 0.57
CA VAL A 116 2.95 7.43 -0.27
C VAL A 116 3.31 8.81 0.23
N TRP A 117 3.97 9.58 -0.60
CA TRP A 117 4.37 10.93 -0.26
C TRP A 117 3.42 11.92 -0.90
N ASN A 118 2.66 12.62 -0.08
CA ASN A 118 1.99 13.84 -0.47
C ASN A 118 3.04 14.91 -0.77
N ILE A 119 3.50 15.05 -2.02
CA ILE A 119 4.70 15.84 -2.33
C ILE A 119 4.46 17.35 -2.29
N THR A 120 3.21 17.78 -2.37
CA THR A 120 2.80 19.19 -2.29
C THR A 120 1.34 19.31 -1.89
N HIS A 121 0.89 20.45 -1.35
CA HIS A 121 -0.54 20.76 -1.24
C HIS A 121 -1.11 21.39 -2.52
N ARG A 122 -0.27 21.69 -3.51
CA ARG A 122 -0.69 22.31 -4.76
C ARG A 122 -1.59 21.37 -5.56
N CYS A 123 -2.80 21.81 -5.90
CA CYS A 123 -3.72 21.05 -6.75
C CYS A 123 -4.47 21.96 -7.72
N ASN A 124 -4.70 21.48 -8.94
CA ASN A 124 -5.52 22.14 -9.96
C ASN A 124 -7.02 21.75 -9.89
N MET A 125 -7.44 21.05 -8.83
CA MET A 125 -8.82 20.59 -8.62
C MET A 125 -9.30 20.88 -7.19
N ASN A 126 -10.61 20.76 -6.95
CA ASN A 126 -11.23 20.98 -5.65
C ASN A 126 -12.25 19.88 -5.31
N CYS A 127 -11.79 18.62 -5.37
CA CYS A 127 -12.65 17.44 -5.23
C CYS A 127 -13.38 17.41 -3.87
N LYS A 128 -14.66 17.00 -3.87
CA LYS A 128 -15.51 16.92 -2.66
C LYS A 128 -14.98 15.97 -1.57
N HIS A 129 -14.27 14.91 -1.97
CA HIS A 129 -13.77 13.86 -1.07
C HIS A 129 -12.30 14.01 -0.68
N CYS A 130 -11.64 15.10 -1.09
CA CYS A 130 -10.19 15.24 -0.95
C CYS A 130 -9.76 15.15 0.51
N TYR A 131 -8.99 14.10 0.83
CA TYR A 131 -8.46 13.87 2.17
C TYR A 131 -7.43 14.94 2.56
N GLU A 132 -6.68 15.44 1.58
CA GLU A 132 -5.58 16.39 1.78
C GLU A 132 -6.05 17.84 1.98
N THR A 133 -7.30 18.13 1.63
CA THR A 133 -7.78 19.52 1.52
C THR A 133 -6.86 20.38 0.62
N ALA A 134 -6.32 19.74 -0.41
CA ALA A 134 -5.34 20.37 -1.29
C ALA A 134 -5.90 21.57 -2.07
N GLY A 135 -5.01 22.47 -2.45
CA GLY A 135 -5.30 23.72 -3.14
C GLY A 135 -4.02 24.48 -3.47
N THR A 136 -3.69 25.51 -2.69
CA THR A 136 -2.43 26.25 -2.83
C THR A 136 -1.31 25.56 -2.05
N PRO A 137 -0.04 25.64 -2.52
CA PRO A 137 1.09 25.14 -1.75
C PRO A 137 1.19 25.87 -0.41
N ARG A 138 1.67 25.16 0.61
CA ARG A 138 1.96 25.75 1.93
C ARG A 138 3.39 26.30 1.97
N LYS A 139 3.72 27.02 3.05
CA LYS A 139 5.02 27.71 3.18
C LYS A 139 6.11 26.80 3.74
N ASP A 140 5.71 25.73 4.38
CA ASP A 140 6.53 24.73 5.07
C ASP A 140 6.75 23.47 4.23
N GLU A 141 6.41 23.50 2.92
CA GLU A 141 6.79 22.40 2.01
C GLU A 141 8.31 22.36 1.87
N LEU A 142 8.88 21.14 1.86
CA LEU A 142 10.31 20.90 1.70
C LEU A 142 10.81 21.45 0.37
N ASP A 143 12.04 21.95 0.38
CA ASP A 143 12.72 22.38 -0.84
C ASP A 143 13.27 21.20 -1.66
N GLU A 144 13.87 21.51 -2.81
CA GLU A 144 14.36 20.50 -3.74
C GLU A 144 15.45 19.60 -3.13
N ASN A 145 16.39 20.16 -2.37
CA ASN A 145 17.48 19.40 -1.79
C ASN A 145 16.95 18.52 -0.65
N GLU A 146 16.06 19.07 0.16
CA GLU A 146 15.38 18.38 1.25
C GLU A 146 14.57 17.19 0.73
N VAL A 147 13.85 17.35 -0.39
CA VAL A 147 13.13 16.23 -1.01
C VAL A 147 14.07 15.14 -1.50
N ILE A 148 15.17 15.51 -2.17
CA ILE A 148 16.17 14.56 -2.67
C ILE A 148 16.82 13.79 -1.51
N GLU A 149 17.18 14.48 -0.43
CA GLU A 149 17.73 13.87 0.78
C GLU A 149 16.74 12.88 1.41
N ALA A 150 15.47 13.26 1.54
CA ALA A 150 14.45 12.37 2.07
C ALA A 150 14.21 11.14 1.17
N ILE A 151 14.26 11.27 -0.17
CA ILE A 151 14.21 10.10 -1.08
C ILE A 151 15.41 9.16 -0.82
N ASP A 152 16.61 9.71 -0.63
CA ASP A 152 17.80 8.94 -0.30
C ASP A 152 17.64 8.20 1.03
N ILE A 153 17.12 8.87 2.07
CA ILE A 153 16.83 8.26 3.37
C ILE A 153 15.86 7.08 3.20
N LEU A 154 14.77 7.24 2.43
CA LEU A 154 13.82 6.15 2.22
C LEU A 154 14.47 4.94 1.52
N ALA A 155 15.24 5.18 0.47
CA ALA A 155 15.95 4.13 -0.26
C ALA A 155 16.97 3.41 0.63
N ASP A 156 17.78 4.16 1.38
CA ASP A 156 18.83 3.62 2.25
C ASP A 156 18.27 2.84 3.44
N ASN A 157 17.05 3.19 3.88
CA ASN A 157 16.31 2.45 4.90
C ASN A 157 15.49 1.29 4.34
N GLY A 158 15.62 1.00 3.04
CA GLY A 158 15.08 -0.19 2.41
C GLY A 158 13.62 -0.11 2.01
N VAL A 159 13.03 1.09 1.91
CA VAL A 159 11.71 1.23 1.27
C VAL A 159 11.78 0.68 -0.15
N THR A 160 10.77 -0.07 -0.59
CA THR A 160 10.79 -0.70 -1.92
C THR A 160 10.06 0.12 -2.96
N SER A 161 8.97 0.79 -2.60
CA SER A 161 8.16 1.62 -3.48
C SER A 161 7.89 3.01 -2.90
N LEU A 162 8.03 4.02 -3.74
CA LEU A 162 7.63 5.40 -3.45
C LEU A 162 6.51 5.81 -4.40
N ALA A 163 5.36 6.12 -3.84
CA ALA A 163 4.20 6.61 -4.58
C ALA A 163 4.03 8.12 -4.36
N PHE A 164 4.24 8.91 -5.39
CA PHE A 164 3.96 10.35 -5.34
C PHE A 164 2.45 10.59 -5.39
N SER A 165 1.95 11.31 -4.40
CA SER A 165 0.57 11.79 -4.29
C SER A 165 0.59 13.24 -3.79
N GLY A 166 -0.45 13.70 -3.10
CA GLY A 166 -0.50 15.01 -2.44
C GLY A 166 -0.71 16.14 -3.42
N GLY A 167 -1.71 16.95 -3.09
CA GLY A 167 -2.31 17.83 -4.07
C GLY A 167 -2.47 17.11 -5.40
N GLU A 168 -1.88 17.67 -6.44
CA GLU A 168 -1.65 16.98 -7.71
C GLU A 168 -0.13 16.92 -7.97
N PRO A 169 0.51 15.74 -7.88
CA PRO A 169 1.96 15.63 -8.05
C PRO A 169 2.39 15.97 -9.48
N SER A 170 1.58 15.69 -10.50
CA SER A 170 1.97 15.92 -11.90
C SER A 170 2.19 17.40 -12.25
N ILE A 171 1.67 18.34 -11.44
CA ILE A 171 1.88 19.79 -11.61
C ILE A 171 2.96 20.37 -10.69
N HIS A 172 3.64 19.54 -9.90
CA HIS A 172 4.79 19.96 -9.12
C HIS A 172 5.98 20.27 -10.07
N PRO A 173 6.68 21.40 -9.91
CA PRO A 173 7.65 21.88 -10.90
C PRO A 173 8.84 20.92 -11.10
N ASN A 174 9.25 20.24 -10.03
CA ASN A 174 10.44 19.36 -10.02
C ASN A 174 10.07 17.87 -10.02
N ILE A 175 8.82 17.50 -10.32
CA ILE A 175 8.35 16.11 -10.16
C ILE A 175 9.12 15.11 -11.02
N LEU A 176 9.51 15.51 -12.24
CA LEU A 176 10.26 14.63 -13.14
C LEU A 176 11.64 14.30 -12.56
N ASP A 177 12.29 15.28 -11.93
CA ASP A 177 13.59 15.08 -11.29
C ASP A 177 13.48 14.15 -10.08
N TYR A 178 12.41 14.27 -9.29
CA TYR A 178 12.14 13.39 -8.15
C TYR A 178 11.84 11.96 -8.58
N VAL A 179 11.04 11.77 -9.64
CA VAL A 179 10.78 10.46 -10.24
C VAL A 179 12.08 9.82 -10.73
N SER A 180 12.88 10.57 -11.49
CA SER A 180 14.17 10.08 -11.98
C SER A 180 15.16 9.78 -10.86
N HIS A 181 15.20 10.59 -9.81
CA HIS A 181 16.08 10.34 -8.66
C HIS A 181 15.66 9.10 -7.89
N ALA A 182 14.39 8.97 -7.53
CA ALA A 182 13.86 7.79 -6.85
C ALA A 182 14.12 6.51 -7.65
N ARG A 183 13.92 6.55 -8.98
CA ARG A 183 14.21 5.42 -9.86
C ARG A 183 15.69 5.04 -9.85
N ARG A 184 16.60 6.02 -9.91
CA ARG A 184 18.07 5.78 -9.82
C ARG A 184 18.49 5.21 -8.48
N ARG A 185 17.79 5.56 -7.39
CA ARG A 185 17.99 4.98 -6.05
C ARG A 185 17.40 3.57 -5.89
N GLY A 186 16.81 3.00 -6.94
CA GLY A 186 16.29 1.64 -6.94
C GLY A 186 14.84 1.49 -6.44
N LEU A 187 14.16 2.60 -6.14
CA LEU A 187 12.75 2.56 -5.73
C LEU A 187 11.85 2.22 -6.92
N TYR A 188 10.79 1.44 -6.66
CA TYR A 188 9.69 1.28 -7.59
C TYR A 188 8.78 2.52 -7.52
N VAL A 189 8.83 3.35 -8.57
CA VAL A 189 8.21 4.67 -8.56
C VAL A 189 6.79 4.61 -9.10
N ALA A 190 5.84 5.02 -8.27
CA ALA A 190 4.42 5.10 -8.57
C ALA A 190 3.91 6.54 -8.46
N MET A 191 2.77 6.84 -9.07
CA MET A 191 2.10 8.13 -8.93
C MET A 191 0.59 7.98 -8.89
N ALA A 192 -0.07 8.68 -7.97
CA ALA A 192 -1.52 8.87 -7.97
C ALA A 192 -1.86 10.28 -8.46
N THR A 193 -2.64 10.36 -9.55
CA THR A 193 -2.93 11.61 -10.26
C THR A 193 -4.41 11.74 -10.62
N ASN A 194 -4.86 12.98 -10.81
CA ASN A 194 -6.11 13.29 -11.49
C ASN A 194 -6.04 13.16 -13.01
N GLY A 195 -4.86 12.94 -13.59
CA GLY A 195 -4.64 12.67 -15.02
C GLY A 195 -4.82 13.89 -15.93
N TYR A 196 -5.21 15.05 -15.40
CA TYR A 196 -5.68 16.17 -16.22
C TYR A 196 -4.63 16.67 -17.21
N ILE A 197 -3.39 16.85 -16.76
CA ILE A 197 -2.31 17.29 -17.65
C ILE A 197 -1.71 16.16 -18.47
N LEU A 198 -1.91 14.90 -18.04
CA LEU A 198 -1.31 13.72 -18.68
C LEU A 198 -2.15 13.19 -19.85
N ALA A 199 -3.30 13.83 -20.11
CA ALA A 199 -4.02 13.69 -21.36
C ALA A 199 -3.23 14.20 -22.58
N ASP A 200 -2.23 15.05 -22.33
CA ASP A 200 -1.22 15.49 -23.30
C ASP A 200 -0.13 14.41 -23.41
N GLU A 201 0.08 13.90 -24.62
CA GLU A 201 0.96 12.75 -24.89
C GLU A 201 2.45 13.10 -24.65
N ASP A 202 2.89 14.31 -25.01
CA ASP A 202 4.26 14.76 -24.77
C ASP A 202 4.56 14.85 -23.26
N ARG A 203 3.58 15.30 -22.45
CA ARG A 203 3.71 15.27 -20.99
C ARG A 203 3.77 13.84 -20.47
N CYS A 204 2.87 12.97 -20.92
CA CYS A 204 2.89 11.54 -20.57
C CYS A 204 4.27 10.90 -20.83
N GLN A 205 4.82 11.11 -22.03
CA GLN A 205 6.13 10.57 -22.42
C GLN A 205 7.25 11.03 -21.47
N LYS A 206 7.24 12.28 -21.00
CA LYS A 206 8.25 12.76 -20.05
C LYS A 206 8.24 12.01 -18.72
N PHE A 207 7.08 11.59 -18.21
CA PHE A 207 7.02 10.80 -16.98
C PHE A 207 7.54 9.37 -17.20
N ILE A 208 7.25 8.79 -18.37
CA ILE A 208 7.79 7.49 -18.79
C ILE A 208 9.32 7.56 -18.89
N ASP A 209 9.84 8.57 -19.59
CA ASP A 209 11.28 8.79 -19.76
C ASP A 209 11.98 9.05 -18.43
N ALA A 210 11.30 9.71 -17.49
CA ALA A 210 11.79 9.92 -16.13
C ALA A 210 11.89 8.63 -15.32
N GLY A 211 11.23 7.55 -15.74
CA GLY A 211 11.27 6.23 -15.09
C GLY A 211 10.07 5.92 -14.20
N LEU A 212 8.92 6.56 -14.43
CA LEU A 212 7.67 6.19 -13.75
C LEU A 212 7.23 4.77 -14.16
N GLN A 213 6.92 3.91 -13.19
CA GLN A 213 6.60 2.50 -13.42
C GLN A 213 5.12 2.15 -13.18
N PHE A 214 4.42 2.96 -12.38
CA PHE A 214 3.02 2.75 -12.05
C PHE A 214 2.27 4.08 -11.99
N ILE A 215 1.09 4.13 -12.61
CA ILE A 215 0.23 5.31 -12.60
C ILE A 215 -1.19 4.94 -12.18
N GLN A 216 -1.70 5.62 -11.17
CA GLN A 216 -3.09 5.53 -10.72
C GLN A 216 -3.84 6.77 -11.19
N VAL A 217 -4.78 6.61 -12.12
CA VAL A 217 -5.61 7.70 -12.64
C VAL A 217 -7.00 7.65 -12.03
N SER A 218 -7.39 8.78 -11.48
CA SER A 218 -8.64 8.99 -10.76
C SER A 218 -9.88 9.14 -11.67
N ILE A 219 -10.84 8.20 -11.62
CA ILE A 219 -12.13 8.25 -12.34
C ILE A 219 -13.29 7.80 -11.42
N ASP A 220 -14.14 8.74 -10.96
CA ASP A 220 -15.23 8.41 -10.01
C ASP A 220 -16.63 8.21 -10.60
N SER A 221 -16.83 8.36 -11.91
CA SER A 221 -18.14 8.15 -12.51
C SER A 221 -18.03 7.77 -13.98
N LEU A 222 -19.02 7.01 -14.46
CA LEU A 222 -19.25 6.75 -15.88
C LEU A 222 -19.85 7.96 -16.60
N ASN A 223 -20.43 8.90 -15.86
CA ASN A 223 -21.00 10.12 -16.42
C ASN A 223 -19.98 11.27 -16.32
N PRO A 224 -19.54 11.86 -17.46
CA PRO A 224 -18.56 12.94 -17.47
C PRO A 224 -18.98 14.14 -16.62
N ASN A 225 -20.25 14.54 -16.66
CA ASN A 225 -20.74 15.70 -15.90
C ASN A 225 -20.74 15.45 -14.38
N VAL A 226 -21.04 14.21 -13.96
CA VAL A 226 -21.01 13.83 -12.54
C VAL A 226 -19.57 13.81 -12.04
N HIS A 227 -18.66 13.20 -12.80
CA HIS A 227 -17.23 13.19 -12.48
C HIS A 227 -16.67 14.62 -12.38
N ASP A 228 -16.90 15.46 -13.40
CA ASP A 228 -16.40 16.83 -13.45
C ASP A 228 -16.92 17.68 -12.28
N SER A 229 -18.20 17.54 -11.94
CA SER A 229 -18.81 18.22 -10.79
C SER A 229 -18.22 17.73 -9.45
N PHE A 230 -17.95 16.43 -9.34
CA PHE A 230 -17.36 15.83 -8.14
C PHE A 230 -15.89 16.24 -7.93
N ARG A 231 -15.13 16.40 -9.02
CA ARG A 231 -13.71 16.80 -9.05
C ARG A 231 -13.51 18.32 -9.09
N GLY A 232 -14.54 19.07 -9.50
CA GLY A 232 -14.55 20.54 -9.52
C GLY A 232 -13.97 21.18 -10.78
N VAL A 233 -13.74 20.41 -11.85
CA VAL A 233 -13.15 20.92 -13.11
C VAL A 233 -13.87 20.32 -14.32
N LYS A 234 -14.32 21.18 -15.25
CA LYS A 234 -14.96 20.75 -16.50
C LYS A 234 -13.95 20.11 -17.47
N GLY A 235 -14.36 19.03 -18.13
CA GLY A 235 -13.54 18.24 -19.03
C GLY A 235 -12.47 17.40 -18.32
N SER A 236 -12.58 17.22 -16.99
CA SER A 236 -11.64 16.41 -16.22
C SER A 236 -11.80 14.91 -16.50
N TRP A 237 -13.04 14.45 -16.72
CA TRP A 237 -13.32 13.06 -17.06
C TRP A 237 -12.65 12.64 -18.37
N GLU A 238 -12.83 13.44 -19.43
CA GLU A 238 -12.27 13.12 -20.75
C GLU A 238 -10.73 13.09 -20.70
N ARG A 239 -10.13 14.04 -19.97
CA ARG A 239 -8.68 14.08 -19.78
C ARG A 239 -8.16 12.90 -18.97
N ALA A 240 -8.83 12.52 -17.88
CA ALA A 240 -8.47 11.35 -17.10
C ALA A 240 -8.54 10.07 -17.95
N CYS A 241 -9.62 9.86 -18.71
CA CYS A 241 -9.75 8.73 -19.63
C CYS A 241 -8.65 8.72 -20.70
N LYS A 242 -8.27 9.89 -21.23
CA LYS A 242 -7.18 10.00 -22.20
C LYS A 242 -5.82 9.72 -21.58
N ALA A 243 -5.56 10.16 -20.34
CA ALA A 243 -4.34 9.84 -19.62
C ALA A 243 -4.16 8.33 -19.43
N VAL A 244 -5.22 7.60 -19.05
CA VAL A 244 -5.20 6.13 -18.95
C VAL A 244 -4.75 5.51 -20.27
N LYS A 245 -5.38 5.91 -21.39
CA LYS A 245 -5.04 5.41 -22.73
C LYS A 245 -3.62 5.75 -23.17
N ASN A 246 -3.12 6.93 -22.81
CA ASN A 246 -1.76 7.35 -23.14
C ASN A 246 -0.76 6.42 -22.44
N PHE A 247 -0.91 6.17 -21.14
CA PHE A 247 0.01 5.29 -20.42
C PHE A 247 -0.14 3.80 -20.80
N SER A 248 -1.34 3.32 -21.08
CA SER A 248 -1.59 1.91 -21.43
C SER A 248 -0.92 1.48 -22.75
N ALA A 249 -0.46 2.45 -23.56
CA ALA A 249 0.29 2.18 -24.78
C ALA A 249 1.79 1.87 -24.53
N HIS A 250 2.24 1.94 -23.28
CA HIS A 250 3.63 1.75 -22.88
C HIS A 250 3.76 0.71 -21.75
N ASP A 251 4.99 0.34 -21.42
CA ASP A 251 5.33 -0.57 -20.32
C ASP A 251 5.28 0.16 -18.95
N VAL A 252 4.09 0.68 -18.62
CA VAL A 252 3.76 1.30 -17.33
C VAL A 252 2.52 0.61 -16.82
N PHE A 253 2.54 0.22 -15.55
CA PHE A 253 1.39 -0.39 -14.92
C PHE A 253 0.30 0.67 -14.68
N VAL A 254 -0.90 0.48 -15.22
CA VAL A 254 -1.98 1.46 -15.20
C VAL A 254 -3.13 1.00 -14.33
N GLU A 255 -3.44 1.79 -13.31
CA GLU A 255 -4.58 1.58 -12.43
C GLU A 255 -5.62 2.70 -12.60
N VAL A 256 -6.89 2.33 -12.74
CA VAL A 256 -7.99 3.27 -12.57
C VAL A 256 -8.44 3.23 -11.11
N ALA A 257 -8.54 4.39 -10.48
CA ALA A 257 -9.02 4.51 -9.09
C ALA A 257 -10.36 5.22 -9.01
N MET A 258 -11.29 4.59 -8.28
CA MET A 258 -12.63 5.12 -8.01
C MET A 258 -12.82 5.23 -6.50
N THR A 259 -13.10 6.43 -5.98
CA THR A 259 -13.58 6.58 -4.61
C THR A 259 -15.05 6.21 -4.55
N VAL A 260 -15.35 5.12 -3.84
CA VAL A 260 -16.72 4.60 -3.73
C VAL A 260 -17.50 5.43 -2.71
N THR A 261 -18.58 6.03 -3.16
CA THR A 261 -19.46 6.93 -2.40
C THR A 261 -20.93 6.54 -2.56
N ALA A 262 -21.80 7.17 -1.76
CA ALA A 262 -23.24 7.04 -1.86
C ALA A 262 -23.80 7.46 -3.24
N GLU A 263 -23.08 8.30 -3.99
CA GLU A 263 -23.49 8.79 -5.31
C GLU A 263 -23.15 7.82 -6.44
N ASN A 264 -22.09 7.03 -6.32
CA ASN A 264 -21.55 6.24 -7.44
C ASN A 264 -21.45 4.72 -7.19
N TYR A 265 -21.77 4.22 -5.98
CA TYR A 265 -21.58 2.80 -5.64
C TYR A 265 -22.30 1.79 -6.56
N HIS A 266 -23.34 2.23 -7.28
CA HIS A 266 -24.09 1.39 -8.21
C HIS A 266 -23.39 1.25 -9.59
N GLN A 267 -22.30 1.98 -9.83
CA GLN A 267 -21.59 2.04 -11.11
C GLN A 267 -20.39 1.10 -11.19
N ILE A 268 -20.11 0.31 -10.14
CA ILE A 268 -18.87 -0.46 -10.03
C ILE A 268 -18.67 -1.42 -11.20
N HIS A 269 -19.71 -2.15 -11.60
CA HIS A 269 -19.61 -3.09 -12.72
C HIS A 269 -19.26 -2.36 -14.03
N GLY A 270 -19.97 -1.29 -14.37
CA GLY A 270 -19.64 -0.49 -15.55
C GLY A 270 -18.28 0.21 -15.44
N MET A 271 -17.78 0.47 -14.22
CA MET A 271 -16.43 1.00 -14.02
C MET A 271 -15.36 -0.07 -14.30
N MET A 272 -15.62 -1.35 -14.01
CA MET A 272 -14.74 -2.46 -14.43
C MET A 272 -14.65 -2.52 -15.96
N GLU A 273 -15.79 -2.45 -16.64
CA GLU A 273 -15.85 -2.42 -18.12
C GLU A 273 -15.11 -1.21 -18.69
N LEU A 274 -15.33 -0.02 -18.12
CA LEU A 274 -14.65 1.20 -18.57
C LEU A 274 -13.13 1.09 -18.36
N ALA A 275 -12.67 0.69 -17.18
CA ALA A 275 -11.25 0.57 -16.88
C ALA A 275 -10.56 -0.41 -17.86
N HIS A 276 -11.17 -1.57 -18.09
CA HIS A 276 -10.68 -2.54 -19.07
C HIS A 276 -10.66 -1.95 -20.49
N TYR A 277 -11.75 -1.29 -20.92
CA TYR A 277 -11.83 -0.65 -22.24
C TYR A 277 -10.78 0.45 -22.45
N LEU A 278 -10.40 1.16 -21.40
CA LEU A 278 -9.35 2.18 -21.46
C LEU A 278 -7.94 1.58 -21.52
N GLY A 279 -7.78 0.28 -21.28
CA GLY A 279 -6.48 -0.40 -21.23
C GLY A 279 -5.82 -0.40 -19.85
N ALA A 280 -6.58 -0.18 -18.78
CA ALA A 280 -6.03 -0.27 -17.42
C ALA A 280 -5.83 -1.74 -17.01
N ASP A 281 -4.75 -2.00 -16.28
CA ASP A 281 -4.44 -3.30 -15.70
C ASP A 281 -5.33 -3.59 -14.49
N TRP A 282 -5.54 -2.58 -13.63
CA TRP A 282 -6.29 -2.69 -12.38
C TRP A 282 -7.40 -1.66 -12.22
N LEU A 283 -8.44 -2.06 -11.49
CA LEU A 283 -9.43 -1.15 -10.90
C LEU A 283 -9.30 -1.14 -9.37
N MET A 284 -8.99 0.01 -8.80
CA MET A 284 -8.90 0.22 -7.36
C MET A 284 -10.13 0.92 -6.80
N LEU A 285 -10.85 0.21 -5.94
CA LEU A 285 -11.99 0.75 -5.19
C LEU A 285 -11.48 1.39 -3.89
N PHE A 286 -11.36 2.72 -3.90
CA PHE A 286 -11.03 3.50 -2.73
C PHE A 286 -12.22 3.60 -1.78
N ASN A 287 -11.96 3.34 -0.50
CA ASN A 287 -12.93 3.53 0.56
C ASN A 287 -13.03 5.02 0.88
N PHE A 288 -14.22 5.61 0.80
CA PHE A 288 -14.43 6.98 1.26
C PHE A 288 -14.19 7.08 2.78
N ILE A 289 -13.15 7.79 3.20
CA ILE A 289 -12.89 8.11 4.61
C ILE A 289 -13.25 9.57 4.84
N PRO A 290 -14.10 9.91 5.83
CA PRO A 290 -14.41 11.30 6.15
C PRO A 290 -13.19 11.93 6.83
N THR A 291 -12.31 12.53 6.03
CA THR A 291 -11.16 13.35 6.44
C THR A 291 -10.97 14.46 5.41
N GLY A 292 -10.28 15.55 5.77
CA GLY A 292 -10.18 16.75 4.93
C GLY A 292 -11.56 17.27 4.49
N ARG A 293 -11.71 17.62 3.20
CA ARG A 293 -13.02 18.01 2.61
C ARG A 293 -14.07 16.90 2.66
N GLY A 294 -13.65 15.64 2.82
CA GLY A 294 -14.55 14.52 3.07
C GLY A 294 -15.37 14.67 4.37
N MET A 295 -14.87 15.42 5.36
CA MET A 295 -15.64 15.72 6.59
C MET A 295 -16.86 16.58 6.31
N GLU A 296 -16.73 17.56 5.41
CA GLU A 296 -17.84 18.42 4.95
C GLU A 296 -18.87 17.64 4.11
N ASN A 297 -18.45 16.49 3.57
CA ASN A 297 -19.23 15.64 2.67
C ASN A 297 -19.50 14.25 3.26
N ILE A 298 -19.67 14.13 4.57
CA ILE A 298 -19.87 12.85 5.28
C ILE A 298 -21.07 12.03 4.78
N ASN A 299 -22.04 12.67 4.12
CA ASN A 299 -23.20 12.00 3.51
C ASN A 299 -22.81 11.13 2.30
N LEU A 300 -21.61 11.32 1.75
CA LEU A 300 -21.04 10.44 0.72
C LEU A 300 -20.63 9.08 1.26
N ASP A 301 -20.46 8.91 2.57
CA ASP A 301 -20.08 7.62 3.12
C ASP A 301 -21.23 6.61 3.06
N ILE A 302 -20.90 5.38 2.69
CA ILE A 302 -21.87 4.30 2.50
C ILE A 302 -22.07 3.48 3.78
N SER A 303 -23.30 3.01 3.97
CA SER A 303 -23.62 2.10 5.08
C SER A 303 -22.79 0.80 5.02
N PRO A 304 -22.53 0.15 6.17
CA PRO A 304 -21.85 -1.15 6.22
C PRO A 304 -22.47 -2.22 5.30
N GLY A 305 -23.80 -2.25 5.21
CA GLY A 305 -24.51 -3.19 4.34
C GLY A 305 -24.22 -2.96 2.85
N ARG A 306 -24.15 -1.70 2.41
CA ARG A 306 -23.76 -1.36 1.03
C ARG A 306 -22.30 -1.72 0.76
N ARG A 307 -21.39 -1.35 1.67
CA ARG A 307 -19.95 -1.65 1.55
C ARG A 307 -19.69 -3.15 1.43
N TYR A 308 -20.32 -3.96 2.26
CA TYR A 308 -20.21 -5.42 2.16
C TYR A 308 -20.65 -5.94 0.79
N ARG A 309 -21.81 -5.51 0.29
CA ARG A 309 -22.29 -5.93 -1.05
C ARG A 309 -21.31 -5.54 -2.16
N ILE A 310 -20.84 -4.30 -2.15
CA ILE A 310 -19.85 -3.79 -3.11
C ILE A 310 -18.56 -4.63 -3.10
N LEU A 311 -18.05 -4.98 -1.92
CA LEU A 311 -16.85 -5.80 -1.81
C LEU A 311 -17.10 -7.23 -2.30
N ARG A 312 -18.32 -7.77 -2.15
CA ARG A 312 -18.69 -9.05 -2.78
C ARG A 312 -18.74 -8.92 -4.30
N ASP A 313 -19.32 -7.86 -4.82
CA ASP A 313 -19.40 -7.61 -6.26
C ASP A 313 -17.98 -7.45 -6.84
N ALA A 314 -17.08 -6.75 -6.14
CA ALA A 314 -15.66 -6.65 -6.49
C ALA A 314 -14.96 -8.02 -6.45
N TYR A 315 -15.24 -8.84 -5.42
CA TYR A 315 -14.69 -10.19 -5.33
C TYR A 315 -15.09 -11.04 -6.54
N TYR A 316 -16.39 -11.11 -6.86
CA TYR A 316 -16.86 -11.83 -8.03
C TYR A 316 -16.38 -11.21 -9.36
N GLY A 317 -16.19 -9.89 -9.38
CA GLY A 317 -15.67 -9.17 -10.52
C GLY A 317 -14.30 -9.66 -10.98
N ASN A 318 -13.44 -10.10 -10.05
CA ASN A 318 -12.12 -10.66 -10.35
C ASN A 318 -12.16 -12.01 -11.11
N PHE A 319 -13.32 -12.67 -11.18
CA PHE A 319 -13.47 -13.96 -11.87
C PHE A 319 -14.31 -13.87 -13.14
N ASN A 320 -15.03 -12.75 -13.33
CA ASN A 320 -15.98 -12.58 -14.41
C ASN A 320 -15.56 -11.50 -15.41
N ASN A 321 -14.56 -10.68 -15.09
CA ASN A 321 -14.10 -9.60 -15.96
C ASN A 321 -12.61 -9.77 -16.26
N ASP A 322 -12.19 -9.20 -17.38
CA ASP A 322 -10.81 -9.17 -17.86
C ASP A 322 -9.93 -8.13 -17.12
N ILE A 323 -10.31 -7.75 -15.89
CA ILE A 323 -9.57 -6.79 -15.06
C ILE A 323 -9.54 -7.24 -13.59
N GLN A 324 -8.39 -7.10 -12.94
CA GLN A 324 -8.28 -7.35 -11.51
C GLN A 324 -8.82 -6.15 -10.72
N VAL A 325 -9.65 -6.44 -9.72
CA VAL A 325 -10.32 -5.43 -8.88
C VAL A 325 -9.81 -5.54 -7.46
N LEU A 326 -9.21 -4.47 -6.95
CA LEU A 326 -8.74 -4.42 -5.56
C LEU A 326 -9.56 -3.40 -4.75
N SER A 327 -9.40 -3.42 -3.43
CA SER A 327 -10.01 -2.40 -2.57
C SER A 327 -9.12 -2.02 -1.39
N THR A 328 -9.04 -0.72 -1.10
CA THR A 328 -8.37 -0.22 0.11
C THR A 328 -9.14 -0.52 1.40
N ALA A 329 -10.39 -0.99 1.31
CA ALA A 329 -11.19 -1.39 2.46
C ALA A 329 -10.68 -2.72 3.04
N PRO A 330 -10.16 -2.76 4.30
CA PRO A 330 -9.61 -3.98 4.87
C PRO A 330 -10.64 -5.12 4.99
N GLN A 331 -11.93 -4.80 4.93
CA GLN A 331 -13.02 -5.77 4.92
C GLN A 331 -13.02 -6.66 3.68
N PHE A 332 -12.32 -6.29 2.61
CA PHE A 332 -12.26 -7.09 1.38
C PHE A 332 -11.64 -8.48 1.66
N ALA A 333 -10.61 -8.53 2.51
CA ALA A 333 -10.01 -9.78 2.97
C ALA A 333 -11.01 -10.68 3.72
N MET A 334 -11.86 -10.09 4.58
CA MET A 334 -12.92 -10.84 5.27
C MET A 334 -13.99 -11.35 4.30
N VAL A 335 -14.38 -10.54 3.32
CA VAL A 335 -15.32 -10.97 2.27
C VAL A 335 -14.76 -12.14 1.46
N ALA A 336 -13.48 -12.09 1.05
CA ALA A 336 -12.85 -13.21 0.38
C ALA A 336 -12.76 -14.45 1.28
N GLU A 337 -12.43 -14.29 2.56
CA GLU A 337 -12.40 -15.39 3.53
C GLU A 337 -13.75 -16.13 3.61
N GLU A 338 -14.86 -15.39 3.60
CA GLU A 338 -16.23 -15.91 3.63
C GLU A 338 -16.66 -16.51 2.30
N LEU A 339 -16.21 -15.96 1.16
CA LEU A 339 -16.66 -16.31 -0.18
C LEU A 339 -15.75 -17.26 -0.96
N ASN A 340 -14.57 -17.60 -0.44
CA ASN A 340 -13.64 -18.56 -1.05
C ASN A 340 -14.31 -19.94 -1.20
N ALA A 341 -15.05 -20.12 -2.30
CA ALA A 341 -15.98 -21.22 -2.49
C ALA A 341 -15.65 -22.13 -3.69
N CYS A 342 -14.79 -21.75 -4.64
CA CYS A 342 -14.45 -22.55 -5.84
C CYS A 342 -13.02 -22.28 -6.37
N ASP A 343 -12.67 -22.96 -7.47
CA ASP A 343 -11.33 -23.28 -8.03
C ASP A 343 -10.31 -22.13 -8.22
N ASN A 344 -10.74 -20.86 -8.23
CA ASN A 344 -9.84 -19.70 -8.25
C ASN A 344 -9.96 -18.92 -6.94
N GLN A 345 -8.89 -18.91 -6.14
CA GLN A 345 -8.88 -18.34 -4.80
C GLN A 345 -7.88 -17.17 -4.72
N ILE A 346 -8.34 -16.04 -4.18
CA ILE A 346 -7.51 -14.84 -3.98
C ILE A 346 -7.39 -14.52 -2.49
N ILE A 347 -6.26 -13.93 -2.12
CA ILE A 347 -6.05 -13.31 -0.81
C ILE A 347 -6.03 -11.80 -1.01
N PRO A 348 -7.11 -11.06 -0.73
CA PRO A 348 -7.04 -9.61 -0.82
C PRO A 348 -6.04 -9.06 0.19
N THR A 349 -5.02 -8.37 -0.31
CA THR A 349 -4.14 -7.53 0.51
C THR A 349 -4.41 -6.06 0.21
N HIS A 350 -3.67 -5.17 0.84
CA HIS A 350 -3.87 -3.74 0.61
C HIS A 350 -3.44 -3.28 -0.80
N PHE A 351 -2.53 -4.02 -1.45
CA PHE A 351 -1.86 -3.57 -2.68
C PHE A 351 -1.78 -4.62 -3.80
N TYR A 352 -2.21 -5.85 -3.54
CA TYR A 352 -2.20 -6.93 -4.51
C TYR A 352 -3.17 -8.04 -4.08
N ASN A 353 -3.75 -8.77 -5.02
CA ASN A 353 -4.56 -9.95 -4.73
C ASN A 353 -3.79 -11.22 -5.13
N PRO A 354 -2.90 -11.78 -4.28
CA PRO A 354 -2.28 -13.07 -4.56
C PRO A 354 -3.30 -14.14 -4.89
N GLU A 355 -3.17 -14.71 -6.08
CA GLU A 355 -3.85 -15.95 -6.46
C GLU A 355 -3.11 -17.14 -5.83
N TYR A 356 -3.86 -18.17 -5.46
CA TYR A 356 -3.26 -19.39 -4.96
C TYR A 356 -4.04 -20.63 -5.38
N THR A 357 -3.29 -21.63 -5.82
CA THR A 357 -3.82 -22.97 -6.16
C THR A 357 -3.71 -23.94 -4.97
N ASN A 358 -2.83 -23.65 -4.00
CA ASN A 358 -2.64 -24.45 -2.80
C ASN A 358 -3.42 -23.84 -1.61
N PRO A 359 -4.50 -24.48 -1.12
CA PRO A 359 -5.31 -23.98 -0.02
C PRO A 359 -4.55 -23.70 1.29
N ASP A 360 -3.38 -24.32 1.49
CA ASP A 360 -2.54 -24.04 2.66
C ASP A 360 -1.98 -22.59 2.65
N LEU A 361 -1.88 -21.93 1.48
CA LEU A 361 -1.44 -20.54 1.33
C LEU A 361 -2.47 -19.53 1.84
N ARG A 362 -3.74 -19.93 2.02
CA ARG A 362 -4.78 -19.08 2.66
C ARG A 362 -4.33 -18.55 4.01
N GLN A 363 -3.52 -19.32 4.75
CA GLN A 363 -3.01 -18.92 6.05
C GLN A 363 -2.03 -17.73 5.99
N LEU A 364 -1.47 -17.40 4.81
CA LEU A 364 -0.69 -16.18 4.63
C LEU A 364 -1.55 -14.92 4.84
N ALA A 365 -2.86 -15.01 4.59
CA ALA A 365 -3.79 -13.91 4.83
C ALA A 365 -3.69 -13.39 6.27
N ASP A 366 -3.47 -14.26 7.27
CA ASP A 366 -3.30 -13.88 8.68
C ASP A 366 -2.06 -13.01 8.93
N PHE A 367 -1.09 -13.08 8.03
CA PHE A 367 0.17 -12.36 8.12
C PHE A 367 0.15 -11.10 7.27
N ILE A 368 -0.29 -11.18 6.02
CA ILE A 368 -0.16 -10.10 5.04
C ILE A 368 -1.45 -9.32 4.79
N GLY A 369 -2.60 -9.86 5.19
CA GLY A 369 -3.91 -9.27 4.93
C GLY A 369 -4.22 -8.00 5.76
N GLY A 370 -5.31 -7.34 5.37
CA GLY A 370 -5.95 -6.30 6.15
C GLY A 370 -5.29 -4.94 6.03
N CYS A 371 -5.51 -4.08 7.03
CA CYS A 371 -4.99 -2.72 7.01
C CYS A 371 -3.44 -2.70 7.05
N GLY A 372 -2.82 -2.10 6.02
CA GLY A 372 -1.38 -1.95 5.89
C GLY A 372 -0.77 -0.75 6.65
N ALA A 373 -1.60 0.15 7.19
CA ALA A 373 -1.15 1.37 7.87
C ALA A 373 -0.20 1.06 9.04
N GLY A 374 0.99 1.67 9.01
CA GLY A 374 2.04 1.45 10.00
C GLY A 374 2.68 0.06 9.95
N ARG A 375 2.42 -0.72 8.90
CA ARG A 375 2.73 -2.15 8.81
C ARG A 375 3.45 -2.51 7.52
N PHE A 376 2.87 -2.19 6.38
CA PHE A 376 3.51 -2.28 5.06
C PHE A 376 3.66 -0.90 4.40
N TYR A 377 3.08 0.12 5.04
CA TYR A 377 2.76 1.38 4.42
C TYR A 377 2.84 2.53 5.43
N LEU A 378 3.41 3.66 5.01
CA LEU A 378 3.41 4.96 5.68
C LEU A 378 3.06 6.07 4.68
N SER A 379 2.65 7.23 5.19
CA SER A 379 2.56 8.45 4.40
C SER A 379 3.53 9.52 4.88
N ILE A 380 3.96 10.37 3.95
CA ILE A 380 4.78 11.55 4.22
C ILE A 380 4.06 12.77 3.67
N GLU A 381 4.05 13.85 4.43
CA GLU A 381 3.48 15.14 4.06
C GLU A 381 4.50 16.05 3.33
N PRO A 382 4.04 17.14 2.68
CA PRO A 382 4.95 18.02 1.94
C PRO A 382 6.08 18.62 2.79
N ASN A 383 5.89 18.73 4.10
CA ASN A 383 6.85 19.24 5.08
C ASN A 383 7.76 18.15 5.69
N GLY A 384 7.64 16.90 5.22
CA GLY A 384 8.41 15.76 5.73
C GLY A 384 7.77 15.02 6.90
N ASP A 385 6.65 15.48 7.45
CA ASP A 385 5.98 14.80 8.55
C ASP A 385 5.44 13.42 8.14
N ILE A 386 5.62 12.43 9.00
CA ILE A 386 5.30 11.03 8.74
C ILE A 386 4.04 10.64 9.51
N TYR A 387 3.09 10.02 8.80
CA TYR A 387 1.84 9.50 9.36
C TYR A 387 1.63 8.02 8.99
N PRO A 388 0.74 7.29 9.69
CA PRO A 388 0.59 5.86 9.44
C PRO A 388 -0.01 5.53 8.05
N CYS A 389 -0.74 6.47 7.46
CA CYS A 389 -1.46 6.31 6.19
C CYS A 389 -2.05 7.68 5.75
N VAL A 390 -2.23 7.91 4.43
CA VAL A 390 -2.75 9.20 3.88
C VAL A 390 -4.13 9.62 4.40
N PHE A 391 -4.91 8.71 4.98
CA PHE A 391 -6.23 9.04 5.52
C PHE A 391 -6.21 9.45 6.99
N PHE A 392 -5.07 9.37 7.67
CA PHE A 392 -4.96 9.87 9.03
C PHE A 392 -4.99 11.40 9.04
N PRO A 393 -5.78 12.03 9.93
CA PRO A 393 -5.70 13.48 10.12
C PRO A 393 -4.30 13.92 10.53
N HIS A 394 -3.87 15.10 10.05
CA HIS A 394 -2.55 15.67 10.34
C HIS A 394 -2.55 16.35 11.71
N GLU A 395 -2.82 15.55 12.75
CA GLU A 395 -2.84 15.96 14.16
C GLU A 395 -1.53 15.50 14.83
N ASP A 396 -0.95 16.34 15.68
CA ASP A 396 0.34 16.06 16.36
C ASP A 396 0.36 14.72 17.10
N GLU A 397 -0.78 14.30 17.66
CA GLU A 397 -0.91 13.04 18.39
C GLU A 397 -0.78 11.79 17.51
N LEU A 398 -1.00 11.95 16.21
CA LEU A 398 -0.90 10.89 15.19
C LEU A 398 0.41 10.95 14.40
N ARG A 399 1.13 12.08 14.47
CA ARG A 399 2.43 12.23 13.83
C ARG A 399 3.43 11.24 14.41
N ILE A 400 4.06 10.48 13.53
CA ILE A 400 5.02 9.43 13.89
C ILE A 400 6.44 10.01 14.03
N GLY A 401 6.77 11.02 13.22
CA GLY A 401 8.03 11.78 13.21
C GLY A 401 8.15 12.62 11.95
N ASN A 402 9.37 13.09 11.62
CA ASN A 402 9.69 13.81 10.40
C ASN A 402 10.90 13.17 9.69
N ILE A 403 10.85 13.03 8.36
CA ILE A 403 11.85 12.30 7.56
C ILE A 403 13.26 12.91 7.60
N LEU A 404 13.38 14.22 7.82
CA LEU A 404 14.68 14.91 7.88
C LEU A 404 15.20 15.11 9.31
N GLU A 405 14.33 15.00 10.32
CA GLU A 405 14.68 15.25 11.72
C GLU A 405 14.92 13.95 12.50
N ASP A 406 14.17 12.90 12.19
CA ASP A 406 14.16 11.65 12.94
C ASP A 406 14.93 10.53 12.25
N ASP A 407 15.52 9.64 13.06
CA ASP A 407 16.07 8.36 12.59
C ASP A 407 14.93 7.45 12.12
N PHE A 408 14.77 7.32 10.80
CA PHE A 408 13.69 6.59 10.16
C PHE A 408 13.66 5.09 10.55
N GLU A 409 14.82 4.43 10.65
CA GLU A 409 14.91 3.02 11.06
C GLU A 409 14.41 2.84 12.49
N LYS A 410 14.89 3.69 13.40
CA LYS A 410 14.49 3.67 14.81
C LYS A 410 13.01 3.99 14.96
N LEU A 411 12.51 4.98 14.23
CA LEU A 411 11.10 5.35 14.20
C LEU A 411 10.24 4.17 13.73
N TRP A 412 10.62 3.50 12.64
CA TRP A 412 9.92 2.32 12.17
C TRP A 412 9.90 1.21 13.22
N ARG A 413 11.01 1.00 13.94
CA ARG A 413 11.11 -0.09 14.93
C ARG A 413 10.33 0.19 16.21
N ASP A 414 10.52 1.36 16.79
CA ASP A 414 10.23 1.61 18.22
C ASP A 414 9.03 2.54 18.47
N ASN A 415 8.37 3.05 17.41
CA ASN A 415 7.29 4.01 17.58
C ASN A 415 5.99 3.41 18.20
N ARG A 416 5.46 4.09 19.22
CA ARG A 416 4.28 3.65 20.00
C ARG A 416 2.99 3.55 19.17
N ILE A 417 2.78 4.46 18.21
CA ILE A 417 1.58 4.50 17.36
C ILE A 417 1.64 3.33 16.39
N LEU A 418 2.80 3.12 15.78
CA LEU A 418 3.05 1.98 14.92
C LEU A 418 2.81 0.67 15.66
N GLU A 419 3.34 0.51 16.88
CA GLU A 419 3.14 -0.72 17.64
C GLU A 419 1.67 -0.94 18.03
N ALA A 420 0.91 0.11 18.32
CA ALA A 420 -0.53 0.00 18.52
C ALA A 420 -1.29 -0.45 17.25
N LEU A 421 -0.84 -0.01 16.07
CA LEU A 421 -1.43 -0.42 14.78
C LEU A 421 -1.02 -1.83 14.35
N ARG A 422 0.14 -2.30 14.80
CA ARG A 422 0.68 -3.64 14.49
C ARG A 422 0.09 -4.73 15.36
N ASP A 423 -0.33 -4.39 16.58
CA ASP A 423 -0.91 -5.32 17.53
C ASP A 423 -2.44 -5.38 17.41
N ARG A 424 -2.95 -6.47 16.83
CA ARG A 424 -4.39 -6.68 16.66
C ARG A 424 -5.10 -7.02 17.97
N ASP A 425 -4.39 -7.44 19.01
CA ASP A 425 -4.98 -7.74 20.32
C ASP A 425 -5.36 -6.46 21.08
N LYS A 426 -4.75 -5.31 20.74
CA LYS A 426 -5.12 -3.99 21.27
C LYS A 426 -6.38 -3.39 20.66
N LEU A 427 -6.93 -3.98 19.59
CA LEU A 427 -8.21 -3.53 19.05
C LEU A 427 -9.32 -3.67 20.09
N GLN A 428 -10.37 -2.86 19.93
CA GLN A 428 -11.51 -2.83 20.83
C GLN A 428 -12.80 -3.33 20.15
N GLY A 429 -13.81 -3.63 20.97
CA GLY A 429 -15.15 -4.00 20.53
C GLY A 429 -15.16 -5.20 19.58
N THR A 430 -16.03 -5.17 18.58
CA THR A 430 -16.21 -6.27 17.63
C THR A 430 -14.93 -6.62 16.86
N CYS A 431 -14.06 -5.64 16.59
CA CYS A 431 -12.80 -5.88 15.89
C CYS A 431 -11.84 -6.74 16.75
N HIS A 432 -11.87 -6.58 18.08
CA HIS A 432 -11.09 -7.41 19.00
C HIS A 432 -11.57 -8.87 19.00
N SER A 433 -12.87 -9.12 19.08
CA SER A 433 -13.42 -10.46 19.20
C SER A 433 -13.70 -11.16 17.85
N CYS A 434 -13.40 -10.51 16.73
CA CYS A 434 -13.69 -11.04 15.40
C CYS A 434 -12.76 -12.20 15.01
N LYS A 435 -13.30 -13.24 14.37
CA LYS A 435 -12.50 -14.36 13.82
C LYS A 435 -11.53 -13.89 12.74
N SER A 436 -11.96 -12.96 11.89
CA SER A 436 -11.15 -12.40 10.80
C SER A 436 -10.23 -11.25 11.25
N ARG A 437 -9.96 -11.11 12.55
CA ARG A 437 -9.21 -9.98 13.12
C ARG A 437 -7.82 -9.82 12.49
N ASN A 438 -7.10 -10.91 12.27
CA ASN A 438 -5.73 -10.87 11.75
C ASN A 438 -5.67 -10.61 10.24
N ILE A 439 -6.66 -11.09 9.48
CA ILE A 439 -6.74 -10.86 8.03
C ILE A 439 -7.36 -9.51 7.64
N CYS A 440 -8.12 -8.88 8.54
CA CYS A 440 -8.85 -7.64 8.25
C CYS A 440 -8.40 -6.49 9.15
N GLY A 441 -8.62 -6.61 10.45
CA GLY A 441 -8.34 -5.56 11.45
C GLY A 441 -9.19 -4.30 11.35
N GLY A 442 -9.93 -4.07 10.26
CA GLY A 442 -10.69 -2.84 9.98
C GLY A 442 -9.81 -1.62 9.67
N CYS A 443 -10.39 -0.59 9.05
CA CYS A 443 -9.71 0.65 8.71
C CYS A 443 -9.45 1.49 9.96
N ARG A 444 -8.16 1.68 10.28
CA ARG A 444 -7.73 2.40 11.49
C ARG A 444 -7.91 3.92 11.35
N ALA A 445 -7.68 4.48 10.17
CA ALA A 445 -7.96 5.89 9.88
C ALA A 445 -9.45 6.22 10.05
N ARG A 446 -10.35 5.33 9.58
CA ARG A 446 -11.80 5.49 9.78
C ARG A 446 -12.19 5.40 11.26
N ALA A 447 -11.66 4.42 11.98
CA ALA A 447 -11.91 4.29 13.42
C ALA A 447 -11.52 5.59 14.15
N TYR A 448 -10.34 6.14 13.84
CA TYR A 448 -9.91 7.42 14.38
C TYR A 448 -10.81 8.59 13.96
N GLY A 449 -11.16 8.70 12.68
CA GLY A 449 -12.01 9.79 12.18
C GLY A 449 -13.37 9.86 12.89
N TYR A 450 -13.94 8.72 13.28
CA TYR A 450 -15.22 8.66 14.00
C TYR A 450 -15.10 8.71 15.53
N PHE A 451 -14.04 8.16 16.12
CA PHE A 451 -13.95 7.94 17.57
C PHE A 451 -12.75 8.61 18.25
N LYS A 452 -11.84 9.22 17.48
CA LYS A 452 -10.53 9.71 17.96
C LYS A 452 -9.72 8.64 18.69
N ASP A 453 -9.88 7.38 18.27
CA ASP A 453 -9.16 6.24 18.80
C ASP A 453 -8.83 5.27 17.66
N ILE A 454 -7.54 5.02 17.44
CA ILE A 454 -7.02 4.13 16.40
C ILE A 454 -7.36 2.65 16.66
N CYS A 455 -7.62 2.29 17.91
CA CYS A 455 -7.97 0.93 18.34
C CYS A 455 -9.49 0.69 18.34
N ALA A 456 -10.31 1.73 18.16
CA ALA A 456 -11.77 1.61 18.12
C ALA A 456 -12.25 0.70 16.98
N PRO A 457 -13.46 0.10 17.10
CA PRO A 457 -14.04 -0.70 16.04
C PRO A 457 -14.29 0.13 14.77
N ASP A 458 -14.08 -0.47 13.59
CA ASP A 458 -14.37 0.19 12.31
C ASP A 458 -15.89 0.28 12.08
N PRO A 459 -16.51 1.48 12.09
CA PRO A 459 -17.95 1.64 11.97
C PRO A 459 -18.48 1.33 10.57
N GLY A 460 -17.60 1.25 9.56
CA GLY A 460 -17.93 0.84 8.19
C GLY A 460 -18.06 -0.67 8.00
N CYS A 461 -17.70 -1.48 9.00
CA CYS A 461 -17.79 -2.94 8.93
C CYS A 461 -19.23 -3.46 9.11
N ILE A 462 -19.60 -4.51 8.36
CA ILE A 462 -20.91 -5.17 8.45
C ILE A 462 -21.22 -5.68 9.86
N ASN A 463 -20.20 -6.08 10.61
CA ASN A 463 -20.33 -6.55 12.00
C ASN A 463 -20.53 -5.40 13.00
N ASN A 464 -20.38 -4.15 12.56
CA ASN A 464 -20.57 -2.93 13.36
C ASN A 464 -21.78 -2.10 12.92
N LYS A 465 -22.79 -2.69 12.28
CA LYS A 465 -24.03 -1.99 11.85
C LYS A 465 -24.69 -1.19 12.98
N ASN A 466 -24.83 -1.78 14.17
CA ASN A 466 -25.47 -1.09 15.29
C ASN A 466 -24.68 0.16 15.72
N LEU A 467 -23.36 0.10 15.63
CA LEU A 467 -22.50 1.25 15.90
C LEU A 467 -22.70 2.34 14.84
N TRP A 468 -22.77 1.96 13.56
CA TRP A 468 -23.08 2.88 12.46
C TRP A 468 -24.43 3.59 12.65
N HIS A 469 -25.48 2.87 13.03
CA HIS A 469 -26.80 3.46 13.27
C HIS A 469 -26.78 4.48 14.39
N LYS A 470 -26.12 4.17 15.52
CA LYS A 470 -25.96 5.11 16.65
C LYS A 470 -25.22 6.39 16.24
N ILE A 471 -24.18 6.27 15.40
CA ILE A 471 -23.45 7.44 14.87
C ILE A 471 -24.37 8.31 14.03
N LYS A 472 -25.13 7.70 13.11
CA LYS A 472 -26.06 8.44 12.24
C LYS A 472 -27.17 9.13 13.03
N GLU A 473 -27.75 8.47 14.03
CA GLU A 473 -28.74 9.08 14.92
C GLU A 473 -28.16 10.28 15.68
N SER A 474 -26.95 10.13 16.23
CA SER A 474 -26.27 11.21 16.97
C SER A 474 -25.90 12.40 16.06
N ALA A 475 -25.56 12.14 14.80
CA ALA A 475 -25.26 13.17 13.80
C ALA A 475 -26.50 13.92 13.31
N LEU A 476 -27.67 13.27 13.28
CA LEU A 476 -28.95 13.89 12.93
C LEU A 476 -29.56 14.70 14.09
N ALA A 477 -29.12 14.43 15.33
CA ALA A 477 -29.57 15.14 16.53
C ALA A 477 -28.78 16.43 16.82
N LYS A 478 -27.69 16.67 16.08
CA LYS A 478 -26.89 17.90 16.10
C LYS A 478 -27.25 18.75 14.88
#